data_AF-A0A176RY64-F1
#
_entry.id   AF-A0A176RY64-F1
#
_cell.length_a   1.000
_cell.length_b   1.000
_cell.length_c   1.000
_cell.angle_alpha   90.00
_cell.angle_beta   90.00
_cell.angle_gamma   90.00
#
_symmetry.space_group_name_H-M   'P 1'
#
loop_
_entity.id
_entity.type
_entity.pdbx_description
1 polymer ?
#
loop_
_entity_poly.entity_id
_entity_poly.type
_entity_poly.pdbx_seq_one_letter_code
_entity_poly.pdbx_strand_id
1 'polypeptide(L)'
;VWIKGKRIRVGSSRFITQEGVTIPPEIETLQATCQAQGFALVLVAIDEQVVGALELHATIRPEAKRVIQALRKRHLSLAIISGDQEEPTQKLASELGIESYFANTLPENKALLIKQLQEKGRVVCFIGDGINDAIALKQADVSISLRGATTIATDTAQVVLMDQSLNRLDYLLELAHQFDHTLRTGFLTTIV
;
A
#
# COMPACT_ATOMS: atom_id res chain seq x y z
N VAL A 1 -26.80 -10.11 0.18
CA VAL A 1 -27.24 -10.68 1.48
C VAL A 1 -28.73 -10.45 1.65
N TRP A 2 -29.46 -11.36 2.28
CA TRP A 2 -30.88 -11.15 2.62
C TRP A 2 -31.00 -10.67 4.07
N ILE A 3 -31.68 -9.54 4.30
CA ILE A 3 -31.94 -9.00 5.63
C ILE A 3 -33.42 -8.64 5.73
N LYS A 4 -34.14 -9.19 6.73
CA LYS A 4 -35.57 -8.96 6.94
C LYS A 4 -36.42 -9.15 5.66
N GLY A 5 -36.08 -10.17 4.86
CA GLY A 5 -36.80 -10.50 3.62
C GLY A 5 -36.47 -9.62 2.41
N LYS A 6 -35.53 -8.67 2.51
CA LYS A 6 -35.07 -7.84 1.39
C LYS A 6 -33.68 -8.24 0.92
N ARG A 7 -33.44 -8.20 -0.39
CA ARG A 7 -32.12 -8.49 -0.98
C ARG A 7 -31.27 -7.23 -0.97
N ILE A 8 -30.24 -7.22 -0.12
CA ILE A 8 -29.27 -6.14 -0.02
C ILE A 8 -28.02 -6.48 -0.81
N ARG A 9 -27.57 -5.56 -1.67
CA ARG A 9 -26.31 -5.64 -2.41
C ARG A 9 -25.48 -4.40 -2.12
N VAL A 10 -24.20 -4.61 -1.86
CA VAL A 10 -23.23 -3.55 -1.57
C VAL A 10 -22.00 -3.80 -2.40
N GLY A 11 -21.57 -2.84 -3.21
CA GLY A 11 -20.38 -2.99 -4.03
C GLY A 11 -20.17 -1.85 -5.03
N SER A 12 -19.22 -2.04 -5.93
CA SER A 12 -18.93 -1.07 -7.00
C SER A 12 -20.07 -0.99 -8.02
N SER A 13 -20.11 0.09 -8.81
CA SER A 13 -21.08 0.25 -9.89
C SER A 13 -21.09 -0.94 -10.85
N ARG A 14 -19.91 -1.48 -11.19
CA ARG A 14 -19.79 -2.70 -12.02
C ARG A 14 -20.53 -3.89 -11.42
N PHE A 15 -20.38 -4.12 -10.12
CA PHE A 15 -21.04 -5.21 -9.42
C PHE A 15 -22.56 -5.04 -9.39
N ILE A 16 -23.05 -3.81 -9.15
CA ILE A 16 -24.49 -3.52 -9.10
C ILE A 16 -25.14 -3.71 -10.47
N THR A 17 -24.50 -3.26 -11.55
CA THR A 17 -24.97 -3.49 -12.92
C THR A 17 -24.95 -4.98 -13.29
N GLN A 18 -23.91 -5.72 -12.89
CA GLN A 18 -23.85 -7.19 -13.08
C GLN A 18 -24.97 -7.93 -12.36
N GLU A 19 -25.42 -7.40 -11.22
CA GLU A 19 -26.55 -7.93 -10.45
C GLU A 19 -27.93 -7.49 -10.99
N GLY A 20 -27.96 -6.81 -12.14
CA GLY A 20 -29.18 -6.41 -12.85
C GLY A 20 -29.88 -5.18 -12.28
N VAL A 21 -29.23 -4.42 -11.39
CA VAL A 21 -29.82 -3.21 -10.80
C VAL A 21 -29.46 -1.99 -11.64
N THR A 22 -30.47 -1.20 -12.02
CA THR A 22 -30.27 0.06 -12.76
C THR A 22 -29.72 1.14 -11.83
N ILE A 23 -28.64 1.79 -12.26
CA ILE A 23 -28.01 2.90 -11.54
C ILE A 23 -28.68 4.21 -11.98
N PRO A 24 -29.18 5.05 -11.05
CA PRO A 24 -29.77 6.34 -11.40
C PRO A 24 -28.73 7.32 -12.00
N PRO A 25 -29.11 8.21 -12.93
CA PRO A 25 -28.19 9.19 -13.54
C PRO A 25 -27.49 10.14 -12.53
N GLU A 26 -28.17 10.44 -11.42
CA GLU A 26 -27.61 11.24 -10.32
C GLU A 26 -26.38 10.55 -9.71
N ILE A 27 -26.42 9.23 -9.57
CA ILE A 27 -25.32 8.43 -9.03
C ILE A 27 -24.18 8.32 -10.04
N GLU A 28 -24.46 8.28 -11.35
CA GLU A 28 -23.41 8.32 -12.37
C GLU A 28 -22.63 9.63 -12.34
N THR A 29 -23.33 10.75 -12.13
CA THR A 29 -22.71 12.08 -11.99
C THR A 29 -21.87 12.18 -10.71
N LEU A 30 -22.38 11.64 -9.61
CA LEU A 30 -21.62 11.55 -8.35
C LEU A 30 -20.39 10.67 -8.52
N GLN A 31 -20.51 9.51 -9.16
CA GLN A 31 -19.41 8.60 -9.42
C GLN A 31 -18.29 9.26 -10.23
N ALA A 32 -18.63 10.01 -11.29
CA ALA A 32 -17.64 10.75 -12.07
C ALA A 32 -16.90 11.78 -11.21
N THR A 33 -17.61 12.45 -10.30
CA THR A 33 -17.04 13.43 -9.37
C THR A 33 -16.11 12.77 -8.35
N CYS A 34 -16.55 11.67 -7.71
CA CYS A 34 -15.73 10.90 -6.78
C CYS A 34 -14.45 10.40 -7.46
N GLN A 35 -14.58 9.86 -8.68
CA GLN A 35 -13.45 9.33 -9.43
C GLN A 35 -12.42 10.42 -9.75
N ALA A 36 -12.86 11.61 -10.19
CA ALA A 36 -12.00 12.76 -10.42
C ALA A 36 -11.34 13.32 -9.14
N GLN A 37 -11.86 12.95 -7.96
CA GLN A 37 -11.25 13.29 -6.67
C GLN A 37 -10.37 12.16 -6.12
N GLY A 38 -10.34 11.00 -6.79
CA GLY A 38 -9.64 9.79 -6.38
C GLY A 38 -10.36 9.00 -5.27
N PHE A 39 -11.66 9.23 -5.06
CA PHE A 39 -12.47 8.55 -4.07
C PHE A 39 -13.21 7.36 -4.67
N ALA A 40 -13.35 6.29 -3.89
CA ALA A 40 -14.10 5.12 -4.31
C ALA A 40 -15.57 5.27 -3.89
N LEU A 41 -16.50 4.98 -4.79
CA LEU A 41 -17.94 4.99 -4.49
C LEU A 41 -18.46 3.56 -4.37
N VAL A 42 -19.06 3.24 -3.22
CA VAL A 42 -19.71 1.95 -2.96
C VAL A 42 -21.22 2.17 -2.93
N LEU A 43 -21.92 1.52 -3.84
CA LEU A 43 -23.37 1.63 -3.96
C LEU A 43 -24.07 0.61 -3.06
N VAL A 44 -25.20 1.02 -2.50
CA VAL A 44 -26.09 0.18 -1.71
C VAL A 44 -27.41 0.05 -2.44
N ALA A 45 -27.77 -1.17 -2.80
CA ALA A 45 -29.05 -1.47 -3.44
C ALA A 45 -29.90 -2.40 -2.58
N ILE A 46 -31.20 -2.14 -2.55
CA ILE A 46 -32.24 -2.96 -1.94
C ILE A 46 -33.17 -3.42 -3.06
N ASP A 47 -33.30 -4.73 -3.21
CA ASP A 47 -34.11 -5.40 -4.24
C ASP A 47 -33.70 -5.01 -5.67
N GLU A 48 -34.37 -4.08 -6.34
CA GLU A 48 -33.98 -3.63 -7.70
C GLU A 48 -33.62 -2.15 -7.76
N GLN A 49 -33.46 -1.50 -6.60
CA GLN A 49 -33.23 -0.07 -6.52
C GLN A 49 -31.95 0.26 -5.74
N VAL A 50 -31.16 1.18 -6.28
CA VAL A 50 -30.08 1.84 -5.54
C VAL A 50 -30.72 2.79 -4.53
N VAL A 51 -30.43 2.59 -3.25
CA VAL A 51 -30.99 3.39 -2.15
C VAL A 51 -30.00 4.37 -1.54
N GLY A 52 -28.72 4.27 -1.93
CA GLY A 52 -27.68 5.17 -1.47
C GLY A 52 -26.30 4.80 -1.97
N ALA A 53 -25.33 5.64 -1.63
CA ALA A 53 -23.92 5.45 -1.94
C ALA A 53 -23.06 5.86 -0.74
N LEU A 54 -21.93 5.19 -0.60
CA LEU A 54 -20.91 5.44 0.41
C LEU A 54 -19.65 5.89 -0.31
N GLU A 55 -19.23 7.12 -0.06
CA GLU A 55 -17.95 7.63 -0.56
C GLU A 55 -16.84 7.19 0.41
N LEU A 56 -15.85 6.48 -0.10
CA LEU A 56 -14.70 6.00 0.65
C LEU A 56 -13.49 6.89 0.37
N HIS A 57 -13.00 7.51 1.43
CA HIS A 57 -11.82 8.36 1.41
C HIS A 57 -10.62 7.53 1.84
N ALA A 58 -9.68 7.33 0.91
CA ALA A 58 -8.38 6.82 1.29
C ALA A 58 -7.70 7.85 2.21
N THR A 59 -7.34 7.42 3.42
CA THR A 59 -6.66 8.28 4.39
C THR A 59 -5.20 7.89 4.47
N ILE A 60 -4.32 8.89 4.37
CA ILE A 60 -2.90 8.69 4.61
C ILE A 60 -2.71 8.46 6.11
N ARG A 61 -1.92 7.44 6.47
CA ARG A 61 -1.52 7.19 7.86
C ARG A 61 -0.92 8.47 8.47
N PRO A 62 -1.37 8.94 9.64
CA PRO A 62 -0.93 10.21 10.23
C PRO A 62 0.60 10.33 10.34
N GLU A 63 1.28 9.21 10.59
CA GLU A 63 2.73 9.16 10.70
C GLU A 63 3.49 9.13 9.37
N ALA A 64 2.84 8.81 8.25
CA ALA A 64 3.51 8.52 6.98
C ALA A 64 4.38 9.69 6.51
N LYS A 65 3.85 10.92 6.53
CA LYS A 65 4.60 12.12 6.10
C LYS A 65 5.89 12.29 6.92
N ARG A 66 5.81 12.13 8.24
CA ARG A 66 6.96 12.24 9.14
C ARG A 66 8.00 11.14 8.87
N VAL A 67 7.54 9.90 8.68
CA VAL A 67 8.44 8.76 8.39
C VAL A 67 9.13 8.93 7.05
N ILE A 68 8.39 9.27 5.99
CA ILE A 68 8.95 9.52 4.66
C ILE A 68 10.01 10.64 4.68
N GLN A 69 9.76 11.72 5.43
CA GLN A 69 10.76 12.77 5.63
C GLN A 69 12.02 12.28 6.33
N ALA A 70 11.89 11.44 7.37
CA ALA A 70 13.04 10.85 8.05
C ALA A 70 13.86 9.94 7.12
N LEU A 71 13.19 9.10 6.31
CA LEU A 71 13.85 8.25 5.32
C LEU A 71 14.58 9.06 4.24
N ARG A 72 14.01 10.19 3.78
CA ARG A 72 14.69 11.09 2.84
C ARG A 72 15.95 11.71 3.42
N LYS A 73 15.93 12.10 4.70
CA LYS A 73 17.12 12.64 5.39
C LYS A 73 18.27 11.62 5.45
N ARG A 74 17.98 10.33 5.30
CA ARG A 74 18.97 9.25 5.16
C ARG A 74 19.44 9.03 3.72
N HIS A 75 19.07 9.91 2.78
CA HIS A 75 19.40 9.81 1.36
C HIS A 75 18.89 8.54 0.65
N LEU A 76 17.80 7.95 1.17
CA LEU A 76 17.15 6.80 0.55
C LEU A 76 16.26 7.24 -0.62
N SER A 77 16.34 6.51 -1.73
CA SER A 77 15.38 6.62 -2.84
C SER A 77 14.09 5.90 -2.46
N LEU A 78 12.97 6.61 -2.54
CA LEU A 78 11.65 6.08 -2.15
C LEU A 78 10.78 5.96 -3.39
N ALA A 79 10.03 4.85 -3.48
CA ALA A 79 9.03 4.65 -4.51
C ALA A 79 7.75 4.05 -3.93
N ILE A 80 6.59 4.43 -4.48
CA ILE A 80 5.30 3.78 -4.18
C ILE A 80 5.01 2.74 -5.27
N ILE A 81 4.56 1.55 -4.90
CA ILE A 81 4.05 0.54 -5.83
C ILE A 81 2.62 0.20 -5.43
N SER A 82 1.64 0.56 -6.28
CA SER A 82 0.22 0.39 -6.03
C SER A 82 -0.48 -0.39 -7.14
N GLY A 83 -1.50 -1.16 -6.75
CA GLY A 83 -2.46 -1.79 -7.68
C GLY A 83 -3.58 -0.84 -8.10
N ASP A 84 -3.71 0.31 -7.44
CA ASP A 84 -4.72 1.32 -7.75
C ASP A 84 -4.43 2.04 -9.06
N GLN A 85 -5.41 2.80 -9.54
CA GLN A 85 -5.28 3.61 -10.75
C GLN A 85 -4.21 4.70 -10.62
N GLU A 86 -3.83 5.25 -11.77
CA GLU A 86 -2.77 6.26 -11.91
C GLU A 86 -3.03 7.48 -11.04
N GLU A 87 -4.22 8.08 -11.18
CA GLU A 87 -4.58 9.34 -10.53
C GLU A 87 -4.56 9.26 -8.98
N PRO A 88 -5.19 8.26 -8.32
CA PRO A 88 -5.06 8.08 -6.86
C PRO A 88 -3.62 7.87 -6.41
N THR A 89 -2.84 7.08 -7.15
CA THR A 89 -1.46 6.75 -6.81
C THR A 89 -0.56 7.99 -6.92
N GLN A 90 -0.73 8.77 -7.99
CA GLN A 90 -0.02 10.02 -8.21
C GLN A 90 -0.35 11.06 -7.13
N LYS A 91 -1.63 11.17 -6.75
CA LYS A 91 -2.07 12.06 -5.67
C LYS A 91 -1.42 11.68 -4.34
N LEU A 92 -1.43 10.40 -3.99
CA LEU A 92 -0.75 9.87 -2.80
C LEU A 92 0.76 10.18 -2.82
N ALA A 93 1.41 9.94 -3.95
CA ALA A 93 2.83 10.21 -4.14
C ALA A 93 3.15 11.70 -3.93
N SER A 94 2.36 12.59 -4.54
CA SER A 94 2.46 14.04 -4.38
C SER A 94 2.26 14.49 -2.93
N GLU A 95 1.24 13.98 -2.24
CA GLU A 95 0.96 14.32 -0.83
C GLU A 95 2.07 13.87 0.14
N LEU A 96 2.78 12.78 -0.20
CA LEU A 96 3.96 12.29 0.52
C LEU A 96 5.28 12.89 -0.03
N GLY A 97 5.20 13.67 -1.11
CA GLY A 97 6.33 14.24 -1.86
C GLY A 97 7.25 13.21 -2.52
N ILE A 98 6.79 11.98 -2.73
CA ILE A 98 7.57 10.88 -3.33
C ILE A 98 7.54 11.04 -4.85
N GLU A 99 8.72 11.16 -5.47
CA GLU A 99 8.83 11.43 -6.91
C GLU A 99 8.56 10.19 -7.77
N SER A 100 8.94 9.00 -7.30
CA SER A 100 8.78 7.75 -8.05
C SER A 100 7.55 6.98 -7.59
N TYR A 101 6.66 6.63 -8.50
CA TYR A 101 5.54 5.75 -8.21
C TYR A 101 5.21 4.85 -9.40
N PHE A 102 4.57 3.72 -9.12
CA PHE A 102 4.07 2.75 -10.09
C PHE A 102 2.62 2.43 -9.74
N ALA A 103 1.70 2.76 -10.64
CA ALA A 103 0.27 2.46 -10.49
C ALA A 103 -0.13 1.24 -11.34
N ASN A 104 -1.36 0.77 -11.18
CA ASN A 104 -1.96 -0.36 -11.90
C ASN A 104 -1.07 -1.62 -11.88
N THR A 105 -0.29 -1.82 -10.83
CA THR A 105 0.74 -2.86 -10.78
C THR A 105 0.14 -4.15 -10.24
N LEU A 106 0.13 -5.20 -11.08
CA LEU A 106 -0.25 -6.56 -10.68
C LEU A 106 0.76 -7.15 -9.69
N PRO A 107 0.34 -8.10 -8.82
CA PRO A 107 1.23 -8.76 -7.85
C PRO A 107 2.55 -9.28 -8.44
N GLU A 108 2.51 -9.92 -9.60
CA GLU A 108 3.68 -10.49 -10.27
C GLU A 108 4.62 -9.39 -10.78
N ASN A 109 4.04 -8.27 -11.23
CA ASN A 109 4.79 -7.13 -11.74
C ASN A 109 5.53 -6.38 -10.62
N LYS A 110 5.02 -6.41 -9.37
CA LYS A 110 5.74 -5.83 -8.22
C LYS A 110 7.12 -6.47 -8.03
N ALA A 111 7.20 -7.80 -8.11
CA ALA A 111 8.45 -8.52 -7.97
C ALA A 111 9.40 -8.27 -9.15
N LEU A 112 8.87 -8.17 -10.38
CA LEU A 112 9.66 -7.79 -11.55
C LEU A 112 10.30 -6.40 -11.41
N LEU A 113 9.55 -5.42 -10.89
CA LEU A 113 10.07 -4.08 -10.62
C LEU A 113 11.24 -4.11 -9.62
N ILE A 114 11.11 -4.89 -8.54
CA ILE A 114 12.19 -5.08 -7.56
C ILE A 114 13.42 -5.68 -8.23
N LYS A 115 13.24 -6.74 -9.02
CA LYS A 115 14.33 -7.40 -9.74
C LYS A 115 15.05 -6.43 -10.69
N GLN A 116 14.31 -5.61 -11.44
CA GLN A 116 14.88 -4.60 -12.34
C GLN A 116 15.69 -3.53 -11.59
N LEU A 117 15.28 -3.15 -10.38
CA LEU A 117 16.04 -2.23 -9.53
C LEU A 117 17.33 -2.89 -9.03
N GLN A 118 17.26 -4.16 -8.66
CA GLN A 118 18.42 -4.96 -8.24
C GLN A 118 19.42 -5.14 -9.38
N GLU A 119 18.96 -5.44 -10.60
CA GLU A 119 19.80 -5.53 -11.82
C GLU A 119 20.52 -4.21 -12.13
N LYS A 120 20.00 -3.07 -11.68
CA LYS A 120 20.65 -1.75 -11.75
C LYS A 120 21.62 -1.50 -10.58
N GLY A 121 21.93 -2.52 -9.78
CA GLY A 121 22.86 -2.44 -8.66
C GLY A 121 22.28 -1.78 -7.41
N ARG A 122 20.95 -1.65 -7.28
CA ARG A 122 20.31 -1.13 -6.08
C ARG A 122 20.05 -2.26 -5.08
N VAL A 123 20.27 -1.98 -3.79
CA VAL A 123 19.75 -2.81 -2.70
C VAL A 123 18.32 -2.35 -2.40
N VAL A 124 17.35 -3.25 -2.48
CA VAL A 124 15.92 -2.91 -2.38
C VAL A 124 15.36 -3.40 -1.06
N CYS A 125 14.87 -2.46 -0.25
CA CYS A 125 14.00 -2.74 0.88
C CYS A 125 12.54 -2.60 0.44
N PHE A 126 11.75 -3.66 0.55
CA PHE A 126 10.32 -3.63 0.24
C PHE A 126 9.48 -3.69 1.52
N ILE A 127 8.46 -2.83 1.60
CA ILE A 127 7.56 -2.72 2.75
C ILE A 127 6.14 -3.00 2.26
N GLY A 128 5.48 -4.03 2.79
CA GLY A 128 4.16 -4.46 2.32
C GLY A 128 3.36 -5.20 3.39
N ASP A 129 2.04 -5.34 3.18
CA ASP A 129 1.10 -5.73 4.23
C ASP A 129 0.25 -6.97 3.89
N GLY A 130 0.60 -7.79 2.88
CA GLY A 130 -0.30 -8.90 2.57
C GLY A 130 0.13 -9.98 1.59
N ILE A 131 -0.83 -10.89 1.35
CA ILE A 131 -0.79 -11.98 0.37
C ILE A 131 -0.36 -11.47 -1.01
N ASN A 132 -0.90 -10.33 -1.44
CA ASN A 132 -0.62 -9.74 -2.75
C ASN A 132 0.83 -9.27 -2.91
N ASP A 133 1.55 -9.11 -1.80
CA ASP A 133 2.94 -8.65 -1.76
C ASP A 133 3.93 -9.77 -1.46
N ALA A 134 3.47 -11.01 -1.22
CA ALA A 134 4.34 -12.10 -0.79
C ALA A 134 5.48 -12.39 -1.78
N ILE A 135 5.21 -12.30 -3.10
CA ILE A 135 6.25 -12.52 -4.13
C ILE A 135 7.26 -11.35 -4.10
N ALA A 136 6.78 -10.12 -3.97
CA ALA A 136 7.62 -8.94 -3.87
C ALA A 136 8.49 -8.95 -2.60
N LEU A 137 7.93 -9.36 -1.46
CA LEU A 137 8.64 -9.54 -0.19
C LEU A 137 9.75 -10.59 -0.29
N LYS A 138 9.57 -11.67 -1.07
CA LYS A 138 10.63 -12.67 -1.31
C LYS A 138 11.74 -12.17 -2.22
N GLN A 139 11.41 -11.33 -3.19
CA GLN A 139 12.37 -10.83 -4.18
C GLN A 139 13.27 -9.74 -3.60
N ALA A 140 12.79 -8.96 -2.62
CA ALA A 140 13.54 -7.87 -2.01
C ALA A 140 14.76 -8.35 -1.22
N ASP A 141 15.82 -7.53 -1.18
CA ASP A 141 17.00 -7.79 -0.36
C ASP A 141 16.66 -7.72 1.13
N VAL A 142 15.83 -6.72 1.48
CA VAL A 142 15.24 -6.57 2.81
C VAL A 142 13.72 -6.49 2.69
N SER A 143 13.00 -7.31 3.46
CA SER A 143 11.54 -7.31 3.46
C SER A 143 10.96 -7.00 4.84
N ILE A 144 10.08 -5.99 4.87
CA ILE A 144 9.43 -5.51 6.09
C ILE A 144 7.92 -5.65 5.93
N SER A 145 7.27 -6.29 6.90
CA SER A 145 5.81 -6.35 6.98
C SER A 145 5.27 -5.66 8.22
N LEU A 146 4.06 -5.12 8.12
CA LEU A 146 3.31 -4.54 9.23
C LEU A 146 2.41 -5.62 9.85
N ARG A 147 2.43 -5.77 11.17
CA ARG A 147 1.47 -6.65 11.88
C ARG A 147 0.04 -6.20 11.56
N GLY A 148 -0.86 -7.15 11.32
CA GLY A 148 -2.18 -6.89 10.72
C GLY A 148 -2.27 -7.34 9.26
N ALA A 149 -1.11 -7.58 8.63
CA ALA A 149 -0.99 -8.34 7.42
C ALA A 149 -1.47 -9.79 7.58
N THR A 150 -2.05 -10.35 6.53
CA THR A 150 -2.42 -11.78 6.43
C THR A 150 -1.24 -12.68 6.82
N THR A 151 -1.51 -13.84 7.42
CA THR A 151 -0.50 -14.79 7.93
C THR A 151 0.62 -15.14 6.93
N ILE A 152 0.31 -15.18 5.63
CA ILE A 152 1.29 -15.49 4.58
C ILE A 152 2.37 -14.40 4.43
N ALA A 153 2.03 -13.13 4.65
CA ALA A 153 2.97 -12.02 4.54
C ALA A 153 3.93 -11.97 5.74
N THR A 154 3.42 -12.27 6.94
CA THR A 154 4.24 -12.35 8.16
C THR A 154 5.23 -13.50 8.11
N ASP A 155 4.89 -14.62 7.47
CA ASP A 155 5.78 -15.78 7.33
C ASP A 155 6.88 -15.56 6.28
N THR A 156 6.72 -14.55 5.43
CA THR A 156 7.62 -14.29 4.29
C THR A 156 8.57 -13.13 4.54
N ALA A 157 8.19 -12.18 5.39
CA ALA A 157 9.00 -11.00 5.68
C ALA A 157 10.15 -11.31 6.65
N GLN A 158 11.31 -10.71 6.41
CA GLN A 158 12.47 -10.82 7.31
C GLN A 158 12.28 -10.00 8.60
N VAL A 159 11.52 -8.89 8.52
CA VAL A 159 11.21 -8.03 9.66
C VAL A 159 9.71 -7.82 9.75
N VAL A 160 9.15 -7.97 10.95
CA VAL A 160 7.72 -7.70 11.21
C VAL A 160 7.56 -6.60 12.26
N LEU A 161 6.91 -5.50 11.89
CA LEU A 161 6.63 -4.37 12.77
C LEU A 161 5.34 -4.61 13.56
N MET A 162 5.48 -4.78 14.88
CA MET A 162 4.41 -5.28 15.74
C MET A 162 3.30 -4.27 16.07
N ASP A 163 3.50 -2.98 15.82
CA ASP A 163 2.58 -1.89 16.19
C ASP A 163 1.69 -1.40 15.04
N GLN A 164 1.62 -2.17 13.94
CA GLN A 164 0.86 -1.86 12.71
C GLN A 164 1.15 -0.46 12.14
N SER A 165 2.28 0.14 12.52
CA SER A 165 2.63 1.53 12.22
C SER A 165 3.98 1.62 11.53
N LEU A 166 4.15 2.68 10.74
CA LEU A 166 5.44 3.00 10.11
C LEU A 166 6.43 3.65 11.09
N ASN A 167 5.99 3.99 12.32
CA ASN A 167 6.76 4.74 13.30
C ASN A 167 8.13 4.09 13.64
N ARG A 168 8.23 2.76 13.58
CA ARG A 168 9.45 2.02 13.92
C ARG A 168 10.45 1.90 12.79
N LEU A 169 10.11 2.27 11.56
CA LEU A 169 11.02 2.15 10.42
C LEU A 169 12.29 2.97 10.61
N ASP A 170 12.16 4.20 11.07
CA ASP A 170 13.33 5.07 11.29
C ASP A 170 14.24 4.51 12.39
N TYR A 171 13.65 4.05 13.50
CA TYR A 171 14.39 3.41 14.59
C TYR A 171 15.09 2.12 14.14
N LEU A 172 14.44 1.29 13.34
CA LEU A 172 15.02 0.06 12.79
C LEU A 172 16.28 0.37 11.97
N LEU A 173 16.21 1.37 11.10
CA LEU A 173 17.36 1.77 10.28
C LEU A 173 18.47 2.41 11.14
N GLU A 174 18.13 3.16 12.18
CA GLU A 174 19.11 3.69 13.13
C GLU A 174 19.86 2.56 13.83
N LEU A 175 19.12 1.58 14.35
CA LEU A 175 19.67 0.42 15.03
C LEU A 175 20.61 -0.38 14.12
N ALA A 176 20.20 -0.59 12.86
CA ALA A 176 21.03 -1.27 11.86
C ALA A 176 22.35 -0.53 11.59
N HIS A 177 22.31 0.80 11.49
CA HIS A 177 23.52 1.62 11.31
C HIS A 177 24.44 1.57 12.54
N GLN A 178 23.89 1.67 13.74
CA GLN A 178 24.67 1.59 14.98
C GLN A 178 25.33 0.21 15.12
N PHE A 179 24.62 -0.86 14.73
CA PHE A 179 25.14 -2.21 14.75
C PHE A 179 26.30 -2.40 13.75
N ASP A 180 26.15 -1.97 12.49
CA ASP A 180 27.24 -2.03 11.48
C ASP A 180 28.47 -1.24 11.95
N HIS A 181 28.27 -0.03 12.50
CA HIS A 181 29.35 0.75 13.06
C HIS A 181 30.08 -0.01 14.19
N THR A 182 29.34 -0.58 15.13
CA THR A 182 29.90 -1.35 16.25
C THR A 182 30.68 -2.57 15.77
N LEU A 183 30.16 -3.32 14.80
CA LEU A 183 30.85 -4.46 14.21
C LEU A 183 32.16 -4.06 13.54
N ARG A 184 32.16 -2.98 12.75
CA ARG A 184 33.38 -2.48 12.08
C ARG A 184 34.43 -2.03 13.09
N THR A 185 34.03 -1.30 14.13
CA THR A 185 34.95 -0.88 15.19
C THR A 185 35.51 -2.08 15.95
N GLY A 186 34.67 -3.06 16.29
CA GLY A 186 35.08 -4.29 16.96
C GLY A 186 36.06 -5.12 16.13
N PHE A 187 35.81 -5.28 14.84
CA PHE A 187 36.70 -6.00 13.93
C PHE A 187 38.06 -5.32 13.81
N LEU A 188 38.08 -3.99 13.64
CA LEU A 188 39.33 -3.22 13.57
C LEU A 188 40.14 -3.29 14.86
N THR A 189 39.49 -3.26 16.02
CA THR A 189 40.16 -3.33 17.33
C THR A 189 40.66 -4.72 17.70
N THR A 190 40.09 -5.78 17.12
CA THR A 190 40.52 -7.17 17.37
C THR A 190 41.72 -7.59 16.51
N ILE A 191 41.98 -6.88 15.40
CA ILE A 191 43.07 -7.19 14.46
C ILE A 191 44.37 -6.42 14.79
N VAL A 192 44.30 -5.43 15.68
CA VAL A 192 45.46 -4.69 16.23
C VAL A 192 45.93 -5.34 17.52
#